data_AF-A0A7V2ALK1-F1
#
_entry.id   AF-A0A7V2ALK1-F1
#
_cell.length_a   1.000
_cell.length_b   1.000
_cell.length_c   1.000
_cell.angle_alpha   90.00
_cell.angle_beta   90.00
_cell.angle_gamma   90.00
#
_symmetry.space_group_name_H-M   'P 1'
#
loop_
_entity.id
_entity.type
_entity.pdbx_description
1 polymer ?
#
loop_
_entity_poly.entity_id
_entity_poly.type
_entity_poly.pdbx_seq_one_letter_code
_entity_poly.pdbx_strand_id
1 'polypeptide(L)'
;SQANQIEPACVQATDGSWSASFVSGTLPEAPAPTSRLRIINPFDPIVRDRARLKRLFGFDYKIEIFVPAAKRQWGYYVYPLLEGDRFVGRIEIKADRHRGTLTVINLWPEPGIKWTSRRNDKLAAELTRMARFVSVPNVIRDCTPEL
;
A
#
# COMPACT_ATOMS: atom_id res chain seq x y z
N SER A 1 -28.74 1.22 -24.25
CA SER A 1 -27.36 0.75 -24.07
C SER A 1 -27.25 0.06 -22.71
N GLN A 2 -26.49 -1.04 -22.59
CA GLN A 2 -26.35 -1.81 -21.34
C GLN A 2 -25.62 -1.06 -20.21
N ALA A 3 -25.05 0.11 -20.48
CA ALA A 3 -24.25 0.91 -19.54
C ALA A 3 -25.05 1.57 -18.38
N ASN A 4 -26.38 1.43 -18.34
CA ASN A 4 -27.25 2.02 -17.31
C ASN A 4 -27.97 0.97 -16.43
N GLN A 5 -27.66 -0.31 -16.58
CA GLN A 5 -28.30 -1.35 -15.76
C GLN A 5 -27.54 -1.51 -14.44
N ILE A 6 -28.21 -1.29 -13.31
CA ILE A 6 -27.65 -1.52 -11.99
C ILE A 6 -28.01 -2.95 -11.56
N GLU A 7 -27.01 -3.77 -11.29
CA GLU A 7 -27.18 -5.17 -10.86
C GLU A 7 -26.85 -5.31 -9.36
N PRO A 8 -27.66 -6.07 -8.59
CA PRO A 8 -27.30 -6.43 -7.23
C PRO A 8 -26.00 -7.24 -7.19
N ALA A 9 -25.15 -6.94 -6.22
CA ALA A 9 -23.91 -7.66 -5.97
C ALA A 9 -23.70 -7.84 -4.47
N CYS A 10 -22.79 -8.74 -4.10
CA CYS A 10 -22.34 -8.89 -2.72
C CYS A 10 -20.84 -8.63 -2.66
N VAL A 11 -20.39 -7.98 -1.58
CA VAL A 11 -18.97 -7.73 -1.32
C VAL A 11 -18.61 -8.45 -0.03
N GLN A 12 -17.62 -9.34 -0.10
CA GLN A 12 -17.05 -9.98 1.08
C GLN A 12 -16.03 -9.04 1.73
N ALA A 13 -16.11 -8.87 3.03
CA ALA A 13 -15.10 -8.21 3.85
C ALA A 13 -13.97 -9.19 4.23
N THR A 14 -12.86 -8.66 4.74
CA THR A 14 -11.71 -9.47 5.16
C THR A 14 -12.01 -10.44 6.31
N ASP A 15 -13.07 -10.18 7.07
CA ASP A 15 -13.54 -11.02 8.18
C ASP A 15 -14.50 -12.13 7.72
N GLY A 16 -14.75 -12.22 6.41
CA GLY A 16 -15.66 -13.18 5.80
C GLY A 16 -17.12 -12.74 5.74
N SER A 17 -17.49 -11.61 6.37
CA SER A 17 -18.84 -11.07 6.33
C SER A 17 -19.21 -10.57 4.92
N TRP A 18 -20.50 -10.70 4.56
CA TRP A 18 -21.02 -10.27 3.27
C TRP A 18 -21.95 -9.08 3.43
N SER A 19 -21.78 -8.08 2.55
CA SER A 19 -22.66 -6.91 2.47
C SER A 19 -23.25 -6.80 1.07
N ALA A 20 -24.56 -6.53 0.99
CA ALA A 20 -25.21 -6.18 -0.27
C ALA A 20 -24.62 -4.89 -0.86
N SER A 21 -24.52 -4.84 -2.18
CA SER A 21 -23.99 -3.74 -2.97
C SER A 21 -24.67 -3.74 -4.33
N PHE A 22 -24.30 -2.77 -5.16
CA PHE A 22 -24.73 -2.68 -6.54
C PHE A 22 -23.55 -2.39 -7.45
N VAL A 23 -23.63 -2.85 -8.70
CA VAL A 23 -22.62 -2.63 -9.75
C VAL A 23 -23.32 -2.10 -11.00
N SER A 24 -22.62 -1.29 -11.79
CA SER A 24 -23.14 -0.86 -13.09
C SER A 24 -22.71 -1.85 -14.16
N GLY A 25 -23.67 -2.45 -14.84
CA GLY A 25 -23.46 -3.53 -15.79
C GLY A 25 -22.94 -4.81 -15.12
N THR A 26 -22.43 -5.72 -15.94
CA THR A 26 -21.86 -6.98 -15.49
C THR A 26 -20.47 -6.77 -14.89
N LEU A 27 -20.19 -7.38 -13.74
CA LEU A 27 -18.84 -7.40 -13.18
C LEU A 27 -17.88 -8.07 -14.17
N PRO A 28 -16.81 -7.38 -14.62
CA PRO A 28 -15.81 -8.02 -15.46
C PRO A 28 -15.08 -9.08 -14.64
N GLU A 29 -14.67 -10.16 -15.30
CA GLU A 29 -13.73 -11.11 -14.70
C GLU A 29 -12.42 -10.39 -14.41
N ALA A 30 -12.08 -10.27 -13.13
CA ALA A 30 -10.85 -9.61 -12.71
C ALA A 30 -9.66 -10.56 -12.94
N PRO A 31 -8.53 -10.07 -13.51
CA PRO A 31 -7.35 -10.89 -13.63
C PRO A 31 -6.81 -11.27 -12.24
N ALA A 32 -6.15 -12.42 -12.15
CA ALA A 32 -5.48 -12.83 -10.91
C ALA A 32 -4.50 -11.74 -10.43
N PRO A 33 -4.42 -11.48 -9.10
CA PRO A 33 -3.48 -10.52 -8.55
C PRO A 33 -2.03 -10.84 -8.94
N THR A 34 -1.27 -9.81 -9.32
CA THR A 34 0.15 -10.01 -9.62
C THR A 34 0.95 -10.28 -8.34
N SER A 35 2.12 -10.92 -8.44
CA SER A 35 2.98 -11.11 -7.27
C SER A 35 3.83 -9.88 -6.89
N ARG A 36 3.60 -8.73 -7.53
CA ARG A 36 4.42 -7.53 -7.35
C ARG A 36 4.10 -6.81 -6.06
N LEU A 37 5.13 -6.20 -5.45
CA LEU A 37 4.98 -5.25 -4.35
C LEU A 37 4.85 -3.83 -4.91
N ARG A 38 3.99 -3.02 -4.31
CA ARG A 38 3.69 -1.64 -4.69
C ARG A 38 3.70 -0.73 -3.49
N ILE A 39 4.38 0.41 -3.63
CA ILE A 39 4.28 1.53 -2.68
C ILE A 39 3.04 2.34 -3.06
N ILE A 40 2.03 2.34 -2.20
CA ILE A 40 0.76 3.01 -2.46
C ILE A 40 0.79 4.41 -1.86
N ASN A 41 0.32 5.40 -2.61
CA ASN A 41 0.24 6.76 -2.09
C ASN A 41 -0.82 6.83 -0.96
N PRO A 42 -0.56 7.55 0.15
CA PRO A 42 -1.54 7.70 1.23
C PRO A 42 -2.88 8.31 0.81
N PHE A 43 -2.91 9.03 -0.30
CA PHE A 43 -4.09 9.67 -0.88
C PHE A 43 -4.69 8.89 -2.06
N ASP A 44 -4.18 7.69 -2.35
CA ASP A 44 -4.75 6.79 -3.34
C ASP A 44 -6.21 6.44 -2.99
N PRO A 45 -7.14 6.35 -3.97
CA PRO A 45 -8.52 5.93 -3.73
C PRO A 45 -8.69 4.62 -2.95
N ILE A 46 -7.73 3.69 -3.02
CA ILE A 46 -7.77 2.46 -2.21
C ILE A 46 -7.50 2.72 -0.72
N VAL A 47 -6.71 3.74 -0.40
CA VAL A 47 -6.22 4.04 0.96
C VAL A 47 -7.02 5.14 1.65
N ARG A 48 -7.47 6.16 0.90
CA ARG A 48 -8.06 7.39 1.47
C ARG A 48 -9.30 7.15 2.32
N ASP A 49 -10.10 6.13 2.00
CA ASP A 49 -11.25 5.69 2.80
C ASP A 49 -10.80 4.59 3.77
N ARG A 50 -10.62 4.98 5.03
CA ARG A 50 -10.08 4.11 6.08
C ARG A 50 -11.06 3.04 6.52
N ALA A 51 -12.35 3.36 6.55
CA ALA A 51 -13.37 2.39 6.95
C ALA A 51 -13.44 1.29 5.89
N ARG A 52 -13.42 1.68 4.61
CA ARG A 52 -13.36 0.73 3.49
C ARG A 52 -12.06 -0.07 3.48
N LEU A 53 -10.92 0.58 3.68
CA LEU A 53 -9.61 -0.08 3.72
C LEU A 53 -9.54 -1.14 4.83
N LYS A 54 -9.98 -0.80 6.04
CA LYS A 54 -10.04 -1.72 7.18
C LYS A 54 -11.03 -2.86 6.91
N ARG A 55 -12.22 -2.56 6.39
CA ARG A 55 -13.25 -3.58 6.10
C ARG A 55 -12.81 -4.57 5.02
N LEU A 56 -12.26 -4.09 3.92
CA LEU A 56 -11.95 -4.94 2.76
C LEU A 56 -10.57 -5.61 2.84
N PHE A 57 -9.60 -5.00 3.51
CA PHE A 57 -8.22 -5.49 3.53
C PHE A 57 -7.67 -5.76 4.93
N GLY A 58 -8.44 -5.51 5.99
CA GLY A 58 -7.97 -5.69 7.37
C GLY A 58 -6.84 -4.73 7.77
N PHE A 59 -6.62 -3.68 6.98
CA PHE A 59 -5.48 -2.79 7.14
C PHE A 59 -5.90 -1.48 7.81
N ASP A 60 -5.55 -1.33 9.09
CA ASP A 60 -5.77 -0.08 9.83
C ASP A 60 -4.63 0.89 9.54
N TYR A 61 -4.97 1.99 8.87
CA TYR A 61 -3.98 2.92 8.37
C TYR A 61 -4.47 4.37 8.41
N LYS A 62 -3.58 5.24 8.88
CA LYS A 62 -3.72 6.68 8.95
C LYS A 62 -2.39 7.32 8.58
N ILE A 63 -2.40 8.23 7.61
CA ILE A 63 -1.27 9.13 7.43
C ILE A 63 -1.18 10.10 8.62
N GLU A 64 0.04 10.33 9.11
CA GLU A 64 0.32 11.08 10.33
C GLU A 64 1.02 12.42 10.08
N ILE A 65 0.94 12.95 8.86
CA ILE A 65 1.52 14.26 8.49
C ILE A 65 1.03 15.41 9.38
N PHE A 66 -0.21 15.33 9.87
CA PHE A 66 -0.80 16.33 10.76
C PHE A 66 -0.68 15.98 12.25
N VAL A 67 -0.10 14.82 12.57
CA VAL A 67 0.13 14.40 13.96
C VAL A 67 1.47 15.00 14.40
N PRO A 68 1.53 15.67 15.58
CA PRO A 68 2.79 16.15 16.13
C PRO A 68 3.82 15.03 16.24
N ALA A 69 5.10 15.32 15.97
CA ALA A 69 6.14 14.30 15.87
C ALA A 69 6.19 13.32 17.05
N ALA A 70 6.07 13.83 18.29
CA ALA A 70 6.09 13.02 19.51
C ALA A 70 4.85 12.12 19.71
N LYS A 71 3.79 12.28 18.91
CA LYS A 71 2.54 11.50 18.99
C LYS A 71 2.34 10.56 17.80
N ARG A 72 3.30 10.50 16.87
CA ARG A 72 3.24 9.62 15.69
C ARG A 72 3.45 8.17 16.12
N GLN A 73 2.65 7.27 15.58
CA GLN A 73 2.86 5.84 15.76
C GLN A 73 3.91 5.30 14.77
N TRP A 74 3.91 5.82 13.54
CA TRP A 74 4.73 5.27 12.46
C TRP A 74 5.76 6.27 11.96
N GLY A 75 5.34 7.46 11.52
CA GLY A 75 6.27 8.39 10.88
C GLY A 75 5.55 9.55 10.22
N TYR A 76 6.30 10.47 9.60
CA TYR A 76 5.69 11.66 9.01
C TYR A 76 4.93 11.30 7.73
N TYR A 77 5.60 10.72 6.75
CA TYR A 77 5.03 10.39 5.44
C TYR A 77 5.23 8.90 5.13
N VAL A 78 4.40 8.09 5.77
CA VAL A 78 4.42 6.62 5.66
C VAL A 78 3.53 6.18 4.50
N TYR A 79 3.99 5.21 3.72
CA TYR A 79 3.30 4.64 2.56
C TYR A 79 2.92 3.18 2.86
N PRO A 80 1.69 2.74 2.52
CA PRO A 80 1.32 1.33 2.54
C PRO A 80 2.06 0.51 1.48
N LEU A 81 2.42 -0.72 1.81
CA LEU A 81 2.98 -1.70 0.89
C LEU A 81 1.93 -2.74 0.51
N LEU A 82 1.48 -2.73 -0.74
CA LEU A 82 0.54 -3.71 -1.28
C LEU A 82 1.32 -4.77 -2.07
N GLU A 83 1.20 -6.05 -1.71
CA GLU A 83 1.75 -7.16 -2.47
C GLU A 83 0.62 -8.11 -2.88
N GLY A 84 0.39 -8.22 -4.19
CA GLY A 84 -0.82 -8.89 -4.69
C GLY A 84 -2.07 -8.18 -4.24
N ASP A 85 -2.88 -8.85 -3.42
CA ASP A 85 -4.16 -8.40 -2.89
C ASP A 85 -4.10 -8.05 -1.39
N ARG A 86 -2.90 -8.04 -0.78
CA ARG A 86 -2.73 -7.82 0.67
C ARG A 86 -1.78 -6.67 0.97
N PHE A 87 -2.13 -5.87 1.98
CA PHE A 87 -1.19 -4.94 2.57
C PHE A 87 -0.23 -5.71 3.49
N VAL A 88 1.05 -5.69 3.14
CA VAL A 88 2.09 -6.51 3.78
C VAL A 88 3.01 -5.71 4.71
N GLY A 89 2.91 -4.38 4.67
CA GLY A 89 3.65 -3.52 5.57
C GLY A 89 3.48 -2.03 5.29
N ARG A 90 4.31 -1.25 5.96
CA ARG A 90 4.39 0.21 5.89
C ARG A 90 5.86 0.61 5.63
N ILE A 91 6.08 1.64 4.84
CA ILE A 91 7.43 2.16 4.58
C ILE A 91 7.45 3.69 4.69
N GLU A 92 8.46 4.25 5.34
CA GLU A 92 8.73 5.68 5.29
C GLU A 92 9.90 5.91 4.34
N ILE A 93 9.65 6.69 3.29
CA ILE A 93 10.68 7.06 2.29
C ILE A 93 10.74 8.57 2.13
N LYS A 94 11.95 9.08 1.89
CA LYS A 94 12.20 10.50 1.62
C LYS A 94 12.99 10.67 0.34
N ALA A 95 12.43 11.44 -0.59
CA ALA A 95 13.14 11.84 -1.80
C ALA A 95 13.89 13.16 -1.54
N ASP A 96 15.17 13.18 -1.89
CA ASP A 96 16.01 14.37 -1.94
C ASP A 96 16.41 14.59 -3.41
N ARG A 97 15.78 15.58 -4.05
CA ARG A 97 16.03 15.89 -5.47
C ARG A 97 17.38 16.58 -5.69
N HIS A 98 17.90 17.30 -4.70
CA HIS A 98 19.21 17.94 -4.81
C HIS A 98 20.32 16.90 -4.82
N ARG A 99 20.19 15.86 -3.99
CA ARG A 99 21.14 14.74 -3.93
C ARG A 99 20.80 13.61 -4.92
N GLY A 100 19.64 13.65 -5.56
CA GLY A 100 19.16 12.60 -6.45
C GLY A 100 18.95 11.26 -5.73
N THR A 101 18.49 11.28 -4.47
CA THR A 101 18.35 10.06 -3.64
C THR A 101 16.92 9.80 -3.16
N LEU A 102 16.52 8.53 -3.09
CA LEU A 102 15.36 8.03 -2.36
C LEU A 102 15.87 7.24 -1.13
N THR A 103 15.68 7.80 0.06
CA THR A 103 16.13 7.17 1.30
C THR A 103 14.97 6.42 1.94
N VAL A 104 15.17 5.15 2.27
CA VAL A 104 14.28 4.39 3.15
C VAL A 104 14.66 4.71 4.59
N ILE A 105 13.74 5.36 5.30
CA ILE A 105 13.93 5.78 6.70
C ILE A 105 13.51 4.64 7.62
N ASN A 106 12.33 4.06 7.38
CA ASN A 106 11.76 3.02 8.21
C ASN A 106 10.95 2.01 7.38
N LEU A 107 10.84 0.77 7.86
CA LEU A 107 10.07 -0.31 7.26
C LEU A 107 9.43 -1.16 8.36
N TRP A 108 8.12 -1.38 8.28
CA TRP A 108 7.37 -2.19 9.24
C TRP A 108 6.56 -3.26 8.52
N PRO A 109 6.84 -4.56 8.70
CA PRO A 109 5.94 -5.63 8.28
C PRO A 109 4.60 -5.58 9.04
N GLU A 110 3.50 -5.95 8.40
CA GLU A 110 2.24 -6.16 9.13
C GLU A 110 2.30 -7.40 10.04
N PRO A 111 1.48 -7.46 11.11
CA PRO A 111 1.35 -8.65 11.94
C PRO A 111 1.11 -9.92 11.12
N GLY A 112 1.87 -10.98 11.42
CA GLY A 112 1.79 -12.26 10.69
C GLY A 112 2.54 -12.30 9.36
N ILE A 113 3.17 -11.20 8.92
CA ILE A 113 3.97 -11.17 7.69
C ILE A 113 5.44 -11.45 8.02
N LYS A 114 5.95 -12.60 7.57
CA LYS A 114 7.39 -12.92 7.60
C LYS A 114 8.11 -12.15 6.50
N TRP A 115 9.07 -11.29 6.83
CA TRP A 115 9.83 -10.52 5.83
C TRP A 115 10.95 -11.33 5.17
N THR A 116 10.62 -12.07 4.10
CA THR A 116 11.58 -12.96 3.43
C THR A 116 12.52 -12.23 2.46
N SER A 117 13.65 -12.87 2.10
CA SER A 117 14.55 -12.37 1.04
C SER A 117 13.80 -12.04 -0.25
N ARG A 118 12.89 -12.93 -0.68
CA ARG A 118 12.07 -12.71 -1.89
C ARG A 118 11.21 -11.44 -1.80
N ARG A 119 10.67 -11.12 -0.61
CA ARG A 119 9.92 -9.87 -0.43
C ARG A 119 10.86 -8.67 -0.44
N ASN A 120 12.05 -8.81 0.12
CA ASN A 120 13.07 -7.78 0.04
C ASN A 120 13.47 -7.47 -1.42
N ASP A 121 13.59 -8.49 -2.28
CA ASP A 121 13.86 -8.32 -3.72
C ASP A 121 12.72 -7.56 -4.42
N LYS A 122 11.47 -7.90 -4.11
CA LYS A 122 10.29 -7.19 -4.63
C LYS A 122 10.27 -5.73 -4.18
N LEU A 123 10.61 -5.48 -2.91
CA LEU A 123 10.72 -4.11 -2.38
C LEU A 123 11.84 -3.34 -3.08
N ALA A 124 13.01 -3.94 -3.31
CA ALA A 124 14.13 -3.31 -4.01
C ALA A 124 13.75 -2.93 -5.45
N ALA A 125 13.04 -3.82 -6.17
CA ALA A 125 12.53 -3.53 -7.51
C ALA A 125 11.51 -2.38 -7.50
N GLU A 126 10.61 -2.35 -6.51
CA GLU A 126 9.60 -1.31 -6.37
C GLU A 126 10.21 0.04 -5.96
N LEU A 127 11.20 0.06 -5.07
CA LEU A 127 11.96 1.25 -4.72
C LEU A 127 12.68 1.82 -5.94
N THR A 128 13.31 0.96 -6.75
CA THR A 128 13.95 1.37 -8.02
C THR A 128 12.93 2.01 -8.97
N ARG A 129 11.73 1.43 -9.11
CA ARG A 129 10.63 2.00 -9.90
C ARG A 129 10.21 3.36 -9.35
N MET A 130 10.04 3.49 -8.04
CA MET A 130 9.66 4.73 -7.37
C MET A 130 10.71 5.82 -7.53
N ALA A 131 11.99 5.48 -7.34
CA ALA A 131 13.12 6.40 -7.51
C ALA A 131 13.15 7.00 -8.92
N ARG A 132 12.93 6.17 -9.95
CA ARG A 132 12.77 6.62 -11.34
C ARG A 132 11.55 7.53 -11.51
N PHE A 133 10.41 7.14 -10.94
CA PHE A 133 9.16 7.91 -11.04
C PHE A 133 9.27 9.32 -10.44
N VAL A 134 9.99 9.48 -9.33
CA VAL A 134 10.18 10.78 -8.67
C VAL A 134 11.49 11.50 -9.06
N SER A 135 12.19 10.97 -10.06
CA SER A 135 13.44 11.51 -10.64
C SER A 135 14.61 11.64 -9.65
N VAL A 136 14.78 10.62 -8.80
CA VAL A 136 15.91 10.50 -7.87
C VAL A 136 16.54 9.09 -8.03
N PRO A 137 17.59 8.92 -8.85
CA PRO A 137 17.99 7.59 -9.33
C PRO A 137 18.61 6.69 -8.25
N ASN A 138 19.11 7.26 -7.14
CA ASN A 138 19.88 6.53 -6.15
C ASN A 138 19.00 6.10 -4.97
N VAL A 139 18.86 4.81 -4.71
CA VAL A 139 18.15 4.31 -3.52
C VAL A 139 19.13 4.10 -2.38
N ILE A 140 18.87 4.74 -1.24
CA ILE A 140 19.63 4.55 0.00
C ILE A 140 18.74 3.77 0.97
N ARG A 141 19.29 2.70 1.56
CA ARG A 141 18.64 1.94 2.63
C ARG A 141 19.61 1.96 3.79
N ASP A 142 19.23 2.61 4.89
CA ASP A 142 19.98 2.49 6.12
C ASP A 142 19.74 1.07 6.64
N CYS A 143 20.64 0.16 6.31
CA CYS A 143 20.61 -1.20 6.79
C CYS A 143 20.80 -1.16 8.31
N THR A 144 19.71 -1.29 9.08
CA THR A 144 19.85 -1.89 10.41
C THR A 144 19.44 -3.36 10.26
N PRO A 145 20.39 -4.30 10.32
CA PRO A 145 20.15 -5.71 10.04
C PRO A 145 19.57 -6.42 11.26
N GLU A 146 18.39 -6.05 11.72
CA GLU A 146 17.71 -6.77 12.81
C GLU A 146 16.20 -6.85 12.55
N LEU A 147 15.82 -7.72 11.62
CA LEU A 147 14.50 -8.36 11.55
C LEU A 147 14.69 -9.85 11.29
#